data_AF-A0A1Y2BRA6-F1
#
_entry.id   AF-A0A1Y2BRA6-F1
#
_cell.length_a   1.000
_cell.length_b   1.000
_cell.length_c   1.000
_cell.angle_alpha   90.00
_cell.angle_beta   90.00
_cell.angle_gamma   90.00
#
_symmetry.space_group_name_H-M   'P 1'
#
loop_
_entity.id
_entity.type
_entity.pdbx_description
1 polymer ?
#
loop_
_entity_poly.entity_id
_entity_poly.type
_entity_poly.pdbx_seq_one_letter_code
_entity_poly.pdbx_strand_id
1 'polypeptide(L)'
;MTAANSKKKVVLANHQAYPDWLYLWATAWVHNLHGDFRVMMIKVLSLIPIYGTKLDKDRPILKKNLGIARKEDLPLWMLIFPEGTLNTPGNIEKSKKFAEKMQIAEHPNHCILPKSTGLFYTIQDLQPTCTDVFDLTIGYSNVTPGDIPFEVMNPIEVFFNGRYPKTVHIHCRQYSVPEIPGFEPDMINQPEEDRKKPFDTWLRTIWLEKDTYLARFYETKKMTSNEEKDGKLVPLIPRSEDFLYLFMVLLGGYLILPVYVRLAYWAVYAVLYVVYWALWVVFKVVGFSRLTLWIAALLFLDGLVRGKRKATVTQA
;
A
#
# COMPACT_ATOMS: atom_id res chain seq x y z
N MET A 1 -39.68 -7.18 2.47
CA MET A 1 -38.60 -6.25 2.87
C MET A 1 -37.32 -6.68 2.18
N THR A 2 -37.02 -6.10 1.03
CA THR A 2 -35.78 -6.34 0.27
C THR A 2 -34.61 -5.78 1.07
N ALA A 3 -33.68 -6.64 1.49
CA ALA A 3 -32.43 -6.20 2.11
C ALA A 3 -31.76 -5.17 1.19
N ALA A 4 -31.68 -3.92 1.65
CA ALA A 4 -30.97 -2.88 0.95
C ALA A 4 -29.53 -3.34 0.77
N ASN A 5 -29.12 -3.62 -0.46
CA ASN A 5 -27.77 -4.04 -0.80
C ASN A 5 -26.81 -2.96 -0.26
N SER A 6 -26.05 -3.26 0.79
CA SER A 6 -25.26 -2.23 1.46
C SER A 6 -24.23 -1.65 0.49
N LYS A 7 -24.29 -0.33 0.34
CA LYS A 7 -23.38 0.44 -0.50
C LYS A 7 -21.96 0.45 0.06
N LYS A 8 -21.78 0.24 1.37
CA LYS A 8 -20.49 0.29 2.06
C LYS A 8 -20.08 -1.12 2.49
N LYS A 9 -18.98 -1.61 1.94
CA LYS A 9 -18.48 -2.96 2.21
C LYS A 9 -17.07 -2.84 2.75
N VAL A 10 -16.80 -3.56 3.84
CA VAL A 10 -15.44 -3.72 4.35
C VAL A 10 -14.90 -5.03 3.81
N VAL A 11 -13.69 -5.01 3.28
CA VAL A 11 -13.01 -6.17 2.72
C VAL A 11 -11.73 -6.37 3.49
N LEU A 12 -11.50 -7.56 4.02
CA LEU A 12 -10.24 -7.95 4.62
C LEU A 12 -9.54 -9.00 3.77
N ALA A 13 -8.22 -8.92 3.69
CA ALA A 13 -7.41 -9.91 3.00
C ALA A 13 -6.10 -10.21 3.72
N ASN A 14 -5.51 -11.38 3.43
CA ASN A 14 -4.12 -11.68 3.78
C ASN A 14 -3.16 -10.85 2.90
N HIS A 15 -1.95 -10.58 3.40
CA HIS A 15 -0.95 -9.75 2.72
C HIS A 15 0.37 -10.49 2.50
N GLN A 16 0.58 -10.98 1.28
CA GLN A 16 1.70 -11.81 0.87
C GLN A 16 2.73 -11.05 0.03
N ALA A 17 2.29 -10.15 -0.86
CA ALA A 17 3.15 -9.42 -1.76
C ALA A 17 2.67 -7.98 -2.01
N TYR A 18 3.55 -7.08 -2.45
CA TYR A 18 3.17 -5.70 -2.77
C TYR A 18 2.02 -5.58 -3.79
N PRO A 19 1.94 -6.36 -4.87
CA PRO A 19 0.85 -6.25 -5.84
C PRO A 19 -0.48 -6.86 -5.39
N ASP A 20 -0.62 -7.37 -4.15
CA ASP A 20 -1.90 -7.95 -3.69
C ASP A 20 -3.10 -7.03 -3.91
N TRP A 21 -2.95 -5.75 -3.58
CA TRP A 21 -4.02 -4.76 -3.75
C TRP A 21 -4.43 -4.60 -5.21
N LEU A 22 -3.52 -4.79 -6.16
CA LEU A 22 -3.81 -4.69 -7.59
C LEU A 22 -4.68 -5.85 -8.06
N TYR A 23 -4.41 -7.08 -7.61
CA TYR A 23 -5.23 -8.24 -7.97
C TYR A 23 -6.61 -8.21 -7.29
N LEU A 24 -6.68 -7.72 -6.07
CA LEU A 24 -7.96 -7.48 -5.38
C LEU A 24 -8.74 -6.33 -6.05
N TRP A 25 -8.05 -5.29 -6.53
CA TRP A 25 -8.65 -4.23 -7.33
C TRP A 25 -9.14 -4.76 -8.68
N ALA A 26 -8.40 -5.65 -9.35
CA ALA A 26 -8.83 -6.30 -10.58
C ALA A 26 -10.10 -7.14 -10.35
N THR A 27 -10.22 -7.78 -9.19
CA THR A 27 -11.46 -8.47 -8.77
C THR A 27 -12.62 -7.50 -8.65
N ALA A 28 -12.42 -6.35 -7.98
CA ALA A 28 -13.43 -5.30 -7.93
C ALA A 28 -13.76 -4.74 -9.34
N TRP A 29 -12.78 -4.67 -10.23
CA TRP A 29 -12.96 -4.20 -11.60
C TRP A 29 -13.88 -5.11 -12.42
N VAL A 30 -13.70 -6.43 -12.34
CA VAL A 30 -14.60 -7.43 -12.96
C VAL A 30 -16.05 -7.23 -12.50
N HIS A 31 -16.25 -6.80 -11.25
CA HIS A 31 -17.57 -6.57 -10.68
C HIS A 31 -18.09 -5.12 -10.84
N ASN A 32 -17.38 -4.26 -11.60
CA ASN A 32 -17.69 -2.82 -11.75
C ASN A 32 -17.72 -2.03 -10.41
N LEU A 33 -16.91 -2.45 -9.43
CA LEU A 33 -16.77 -1.81 -8.11
C LEU A 33 -15.43 -1.09 -7.93
N HIS A 34 -14.57 -1.07 -8.96
CA HIS A 34 -13.21 -0.55 -8.88
C HIS A 34 -13.11 0.97 -8.64
N GLY A 35 -14.12 1.75 -9.04
CA GLY A 35 -14.19 3.19 -8.77
C GLY A 35 -14.38 3.53 -7.28
N ASP A 36 -14.99 2.60 -6.54
CA ASP A 36 -15.31 2.72 -5.11
C ASP A 36 -14.31 1.99 -4.21
N PHE A 37 -13.31 1.34 -4.82
CA PHE A 37 -12.26 0.62 -4.13
C PHE A 37 -11.30 1.58 -3.42
N ARG A 38 -11.11 1.42 -2.12
CA ARG A 38 -10.19 2.21 -1.30
C ARG A 38 -9.35 1.26 -0.44
N VAL A 39 -8.03 1.44 -0.48
CA VAL A 39 -7.10 0.64 0.32
C VAL A 39 -6.74 1.40 1.58
N MET A 40 -6.92 0.79 2.74
CA MET A 40 -6.42 1.31 4.00
C MET A 40 -4.91 1.06 4.11
N MET A 41 -4.11 2.09 3.83
CA MET A 41 -2.66 2.04 3.94
C MET A 41 -2.23 2.49 5.34
N ILE A 42 -2.01 1.55 6.26
CA ILE A 42 -1.64 1.86 7.65
C ILE A 42 -0.18 2.35 7.81
N LYS A 43 0.65 2.47 6.76
CA LYS A 43 2.05 2.91 6.99
C LYS A 43 2.84 3.57 5.88
N VAL A 44 2.38 3.56 4.63
CA VAL A 44 3.20 4.12 3.52
C VAL A 44 3.25 5.66 3.55
N LEU A 45 2.25 6.33 4.14
CA LEU A 45 2.28 7.79 4.31
C LEU A 45 3.40 8.26 5.26
N SER A 46 3.90 7.39 6.15
CA SER A 46 5.03 7.71 7.04
C SER A 46 6.41 7.69 6.36
N LEU A 47 6.50 7.20 5.11
CA LEU A 47 7.73 7.14 4.32
C LEU A 47 7.99 8.41 3.49
N ILE A 48 7.06 9.36 3.46
CA ILE A 48 7.30 10.70 2.94
C ILE A 48 7.93 11.52 4.09
N PRO A 49 9.15 12.09 3.92
CA PRO A 49 9.93 12.73 5.00
C PRO A 49 9.25 13.90 5.74
N ILE A 50 8.05 14.31 5.30
CA ILE A 50 7.32 15.48 5.79
C ILE A 50 6.18 15.09 6.75
N TYR A 51 5.69 13.84 6.73
CA TYR A 51 4.52 13.42 7.52
C TYR A 51 4.78 12.12 8.30
N GLY A 52 5.79 12.13 9.16
CA GLY A 52 5.99 11.09 10.14
C GLY A 52 5.30 11.43 11.46
N THR A 53 4.16 10.81 11.80
CA THR A 53 3.80 10.55 13.21
C THR A 53 2.80 9.40 13.37
N LYS A 54 2.96 8.70 14.49
CA LYS A 54 2.27 7.52 15.02
C LYS A 54 0.73 7.47 14.82
N LEU A 55 0.23 6.24 14.69
CA LEU A 55 -1.17 5.78 14.54
C LEU A 55 -2.22 6.53 15.41
N ASP A 56 -1.83 7.06 16.58
CA ASP A 56 -2.71 7.82 17.47
C ASP A 56 -3.20 9.14 16.84
N LYS A 57 -2.43 9.74 15.92
CA LYS A 57 -2.86 10.91 15.15
C LYS A 57 -3.69 10.56 13.91
N ASP A 58 -3.65 9.31 13.46
CA ASP A 58 -4.39 8.86 12.28
C ASP A 58 -5.85 8.54 12.61
N ARG A 59 -6.16 8.14 13.85
CA ARG A 59 -7.53 7.78 14.27
C ARG A 59 -8.55 8.92 14.06
N PRO A 60 -8.30 10.18 14.46
CA PRO A 60 -9.23 11.28 14.20
C PRO A 60 -9.44 11.55 12.70
N ILE A 61 -8.38 11.44 11.90
CA ILE A 61 -8.42 11.65 10.45
C ILE A 61 -9.23 10.52 9.78
N LEU A 62 -8.96 9.27 10.16
CA LEU A 62 -9.69 8.12 9.69
C LEU A 62 -11.18 8.24 10.05
N LYS A 63 -11.50 8.52 11.32
CA LYS A 63 -12.87 8.72 11.77
C LYS A 63 -13.59 9.83 11.01
N LYS A 64 -12.91 10.96 10.75
CA LYS A 64 -13.45 12.04 9.94
C LYS A 64 -13.76 11.56 8.51
N ASN A 65 -12.81 10.90 7.86
CA ASN A 65 -12.97 10.43 6.48
C ASN A 65 -14.04 9.34 6.36
N LEU A 66 -14.09 8.39 7.29
CA LEU A 66 -15.14 7.38 7.36
C LEU A 66 -16.50 8.00 7.67
N GLY A 67 -16.54 9.03 8.52
CA GLY A 67 -17.77 9.79 8.81
C GLY A 67 -18.29 10.56 7.60
N ILE A 68 -17.41 11.09 6.74
CA ILE A 68 -17.78 11.68 5.45
C ILE A 68 -18.31 10.58 4.53
N ALA A 69 -17.54 9.51 4.34
CA ALA A 69 -17.91 8.40 3.48
C ALA A 69 -19.24 7.77 3.90
N ARG A 70 -19.52 7.66 5.20
CA ARG A 70 -20.80 7.16 5.72
C ARG A 70 -21.99 8.04 5.31
N LYS A 71 -21.82 9.36 5.24
CA LYS A 71 -22.88 10.32 4.88
C LYS A 71 -23.13 10.40 3.38
N GLU A 72 -22.11 10.12 2.57
CA GLU A 72 -22.21 10.13 1.12
C GLU A 72 -22.94 8.89 0.59
N ASP A 73 -23.85 9.10 -0.36
CA ASP A 73 -24.63 8.04 -1.01
C ASP A 73 -23.85 7.29 -2.12
N LEU A 74 -22.52 7.38 -2.08
CA LEU A 74 -21.62 6.68 -3.00
C LEU A 74 -21.31 5.26 -2.50
N PRO A 75 -21.04 4.27 -3.34
CA PRO A 75 -20.53 2.99 -2.85
C PRO A 75 -19.13 3.14 -2.24
N LEU A 76 -18.74 2.19 -1.38
CA LEU A 76 -17.39 2.12 -0.81
C LEU A 76 -16.99 0.66 -0.67
N TRP A 77 -15.83 0.31 -1.20
CA TRP A 77 -15.18 -0.98 -1.02
C TRP A 77 -13.86 -0.76 -0.28
N MET A 78 -13.89 -0.86 1.05
CA MET A 78 -12.74 -0.56 1.88
C MET A 78 -11.91 -1.82 2.14
N LEU A 79 -10.79 -1.96 1.42
CA LEU A 79 -9.83 -3.03 1.62
C LEU A 79 -8.90 -2.72 2.80
N ILE A 80 -8.79 -3.67 3.71
CA ILE A 80 -7.89 -3.64 4.87
C ILE A 80 -7.04 -4.90 4.85
N PHE A 81 -5.75 -4.75 5.14
CA PHE A 81 -4.85 -5.86 5.45
C PHE A 81 -4.54 -5.83 6.95
N PRO A 82 -5.28 -6.57 7.80
CA PRO A 82 -5.09 -6.54 9.25
C PRO A 82 -3.68 -6.91 9.72
N GLU A 83 -2.90 -7.64 8.92
CA GLU A 83 -1.47 -7.92 9.20
C GLU A 83 -0.66 -6.62 9.33
N GLY A 84 -1.00 -5.61 8.52
CA GLY A 84 -0.36 -4.29 8.49
C GLY A 84 1.10 -4.28 8.00
N THR A 85 1.58 -5.42 7.50
CA THR A 85 2.90 -5.62 6.89
C THR A 85 2.89 -6.89 6.05
N LEU A 86 3.93 -7.11 5.23
CA LEU A 86 4.10 -8.32 4.45
C LEU A 86 4.59 -9.49 5.32
N ASN A 87 4.18 -10.71 4.95
CA ASN A 87 4.54 -12.00 5.57
C ASN A 87 6.00 -12.45 5.32
N THR A 88 6.96 -11.54 5.33
CA THR A 88 8.39 -11.89 5.19
C THR A 88 8.90 -12.66 6.42
N PRO A 89 9.94 -13.50 6.29
CA PRO A 89 10.45 -14.32 7.41
C PRO A 89 10.76 -13.51 8.66
N GLY A 90 11.38 -12.33 8.50
CA GLY A 90 11.69 -11.44 9.63
C GLY A 90 10.45 -10.84 10.31
N ASN A 91 9.34 -10.65 9.60
CA ASN A 91 8.09 -10.17 10.19
C ASN A 91 7.27 -11.30 10.83
N ILE A 92 7.31 -12.50 10.25
CA ILE A 92 6.75 -13.71 10.86
C ILE A 92 7.41 -13.96 12.23
N GLU A 93 8.73 -13.90 12.29
CA GLU A 93 9.49 -14.08 13.55
C GLU A 93 9.10 -13.05 14.62
N LYS A 94 8.92 -11.78 14.23
CA LYS A 94 8.40 -10.74 15.14
C LYS A 94 6.98 -11.04 15.60
N SER A 95 6.14 -11.58 14.72
CA SER A 95 4.78 -11.99 15.04
C SER A 95 4.74 -13.17 16.01
N LYS A 96 5.66 -14.14 15.88
CA LYS A 96 5.79 -15.27 16.80
C LYS A 96 6.17 -14.82 18.21
N LYS A 97 7.19 -13.94 18.33
CA LYS A 97 7.57 -13.33 19.61
C LYS A 97 6.43 -12.55 20.26
N PHE A 98 5.60 -11.88 19.45
CA PHE A 98 4.40 -11.21 19.95
C PHE A 98 3.36 -12.21 20.46
N ALA A 99 3.15 -13.32 19.74
CA ALA A 99 2.25 -14.40 20.15
C ALA A 99 2.67 -15.00 21.50
N GLU A 100 3.96 -15.31 21.68
CA GLU A 100 4.53 -15.80 22.93
C GLU A 100 4.31 -14.82 24.09
N LYS A 101 4.61 -13.54 23.87
CA LYS A 101 4.42 -12.48 24.89
C LYS A 101 2.96 -12.35 25.31
N MET A 102 2.03 -12.48 24.37
CA MET A 102 0.60 -12.35 24.61
C MET A 102 -0.07 -13.68 24.95
N GLN A 103 0.70 -14.77 25.14
CA GLN A 103 0.22 -16.11 25.47
C GLN A 103 -0.84 -16.62 24.50
N ILE A 104 -0.65 -16.35 23.20
CA ILE A 104 -1.52 -16.83 22.13
C ILE A 104 -1.06 -18.24 21.76
N ALA A 105 -1.96 -19.22 21.87
CA ALA A 105 -1.62 -20.64 21.73
C ALA A 105 -1.13 -21.02 20.31
N GLU A 106 -1.68 -20.40 19.27
CA GLU A 106 -1.42 -20.78 17.88
C GLU A 106 -1.00 -19.57 17.03
N HIS A 107 0.00 -19.79 16.18
CA HIS A 107 0.53 -18.79 15.24
C HIS A 107 0.47 -19.36 13.80
N PRO A 108 -0.10 -18.64 12.82
CA PRO A 108 -0.19 -19.11 11.43
C PRO A 108 1.18 -19.13 10.74
N ASN A 109 1.44 -20.12 9.88
CA ASN A 109 2.75 -20.30 9.24
C ASN A 109 2.96 -19.45 7.97
N HIS A 110 1.90 -19.16 7.23
CA HIS A 110 1.89 -18.46 5.95
C HIS A 110 1.35 -17.03 6.03
N CYS A 111 0.89 -16.61 7.22
CA CYS A 111 0.34 -15.29 7.51
C CYS A 111 0.99 -14.69 8.77
N ILE A 112 0.82 -13.38 8.97
CA ILE A 112 1.13 -12.71 10.24
C ILE A 112 -0.13 -12.58 11.09
N LEU A 113 0.01 -12.52 12.42
CA LEU A 113 -1.14 -12.28 13.29
C LEU A 113 -1.83 -10.94 12.97
N PRO A 114 -3.16 -10.94 12.84
CA PRO A 114 -3.90 -9.75 12.47
C PRO A 114 -3.98 -8.76 13.63
N LYS A 115 -4.01 -7.47 13.29
CA LYS A 115 -4.31 -6.37 14.19
C LYS A 115 -5.77 -5.96 13.99
N SER A 116 -6.57 -6.24 15.01
CA SER A 116 -8.02 -6.01 14.99
C SER A 116 -8.45 -4.55 15.04
N THR A 117 -7.69 -3.69 15.72
CA THR A 117 -8.10 -2.31 16.05
C THR A 117 -8.59 -1.51 14.85
N GLY A 118 -7.84 -1.53 13.74
CA GLY A 118 -8.21 -0.76 12.54
C GLY A 118 -9.48 -1.29 11.86
N LEU A 119 -9.61 -2.62 11.79
CA LEU A 119 -10.78 -3.28 11.22
C LEU A 119 -12.03 -3.02 12.07
N PHE A 120 -11.92 -3.22 13.40
CA PHE A 120 -13.01 -2.98 14.34
C PHE A 120 -13.56 -1.55 14.24
N TYR A 121 -12.69 -0.54 14.33
CA TYR A 121 -13.12 0.85 14.23
C TYR A 121 -13.69 1.20 12.86
N THR A 122 -13.17 0.61 11.79
CA THR A 122 -13.72 0.83 10.45
C THR A 122 -15.16 0.34 10.35
N ILE A 123 -15.42 -0.90 10.78
CA ILE A 123 -16.76 -1.47 10.77
C ILE A 123 -17.70 -0.62 11.64
N GLN A 124 -17.24 -0.24 12.84
CA GLN A 124 -18.00 0.59 13.77
C GLN A 124 -18.35 1.97 13.20
N ASP A 125 -17.39 2.69 12.63
CA ASP A 125 -17.61 4.05 12.14
C ASP A 125 -18.48 4.07 10.86
N LEU A 126 -18.49 2.98 10.09
CA LEU A 126 -19.35 2.80 8.92
C LEU A 126 -20.75 2.25 9.26
N GLN A 127 -21.04 1.89 10.52
CA GLN A 127 -22.41 1.55 10.93
C GLN A 127 -23.35 2.77 10.87
N PRO A 128 -24.64 2.59 10.55
CA PRO A 128 -25.31 1.33 10.17
C PRO A 128 -25.24 1.03 8.67
N THR A 129 -24.51 1.84 7.89
CA THR A 129 -24.51 1.75 6.42
C THR A 129 -23.77 0.53 5.88
N CYS A 130 -22.82 -0.02 6.62
CA CYS A 130 -22.08 -1.23 6.29
C CYS A 130 -22.77 -2.47 6.87
N THR A 131 -23.34 -3.35 6.04
CA THR A 131 -23.99 -4.58 6.52
C THR A 131 -23.14 -5.83 6.36
N ASP A 132 -22.12 -5.78 5.50
CA ASP A 132 -21.38 -6.96 5.08
C ASP A 132 -19.86 -6.74 5.15
N VAL A 133 -19.17 -7.76 5.62
CA VAL A 133 -17.71 -7.85 5.67
C VAL A 133 -17.27 -9.02 4.79
N PHE A 134 -16.41 -8.76 3.80
CA PHE A 134 -15.88 -9.76 2.89
C PHE A 134 -14.50 -10.21 3.34
N ASP A 135 -14.36 -11.51 3.57
CA ASP A 135 -13.11 -12.16 3.92
C ASP A 135 -12.49 -12.84 2.70
N LEU A 136 -11.38 -12.27 2.20
CA LEU A 136 -10.71 -12.72 0.99
C LEU A 136 -9.37 -13.39 1.32
N THR A 137 -9.14 -14.59 0.81
CA THR A 137 -7.84 -15.26 0.88
C THR A 137 -7.25 -15.33 -0.51
N ILE A 138 -6.16 -14.60 -0.74
CA ILE A 138 -5.44 -14.58 -2.02
C ILE A 138 -4.28 -15.57 -1.99
N GLY A 139 -4.09 -16.30 -3.08
CA GLY A 139 -2.99 -17.23 -3.29
C GLY A 139 -2.57 -17.26 -4.77
N TYR A 140 -1.29 -17.49 -5.01
CA TYR A 140 -0.67 -17.29 -6.31
C TYR A 140 -0.13 -18.58 -6.92
N SER A 141 -0.45 -18.82 -8.19
CA SER A 141 -0.10 -20.06 -8.88
C SER A 141 1.41 -20.29 -9.01
N ASN A 142 2.19 -19.22 -9.17
CA ASN A 142 3.65 -19.23 -9.31
C ASN A 142 4.40 -19.37 -7.97
N VAL A 143 3.71 -19.36 -6.83
CA VAL A 143 4.31 -19.57 -5.51
C VAL A 143 4.21 -21.05 -5.12
N THR A 144 5.31 -21.64 -4.68
CA THR A 144 5.40 -23.05 -4.27
C THR A 144 5.66 -23.19 -2.76
N PRO A 145 5.44 -24.38 -2.16
CA PRO A 145 5.76 -24.60 -0.75
C PRO A 145 7.23 -24.30 -0.46
N GLY A 146 7.49 -23.41 0.50
CA GLY A 146 8.84 -22.98 0.89
C GLY A 146 9.29 -21.67 0.25
N ASP A 147 8.61 -21.19 -0.79
CA ASP A 147 8.88 -19.87 -1.35
C ASP A 147 8.41 -18.76 -0.40
N ILE A 148 9.11 -17.63 -0.45
CA ILE A 148 8.66 -16.38 0.16
C ILE A 148 7.87 -15.61 -0.91
N PRO A 149 6.54 -15.44 -0.78
CA PRO A 149 5.72 -14.86 -1.84
C PRO A 149 6.21 -13.48 -2.31
N PHE A 150 6.68 -12.65 -1.37
CA PHE A 150 7.24 -11.35 -1.66
C PHE A 150 8.48 -11.41 -2.57
N GLU A 151 9.34 -12.41 -2.43
CA GLU A 151 10.56 -12.52 -3.25
C GLU A 151 10.22 -12.93 -4.68
N VAL A 152 9.32 -13.91 -4.82
CA VAL A 152 8.84 -14.41 -6.13
C VAL A 152 8.05 -13.34 -6.88
N MET A 153 7.25 -12.54 -6.17
CA MET A 153 6.34 -11.54 -6.75
C MET A 153 6.72 -10.11 -6.37
N ASN A 154 8.01 -9.84 -6.25
CA ASN A 154 8.45 -8.47 -6.06
C ASN A 154 8.08 -7.63 -7.31
N PRO A 155 7.90 -6.30 -7.18
CA PRO A 155 7.44 -5.47 -8.28
C PRO A 155 8.33 -5.52 -9.54
N ILE A 156 9.63 -5.73 -9.38
CA ILE A 156 10.56 -5.81 -10.52
C ILE A 156 10.26 -7.07 -11.33
N GLU A 157 10.14 -8.21 -10.67
CA GLU A 157 9.83 -9.49 -11.30
C GLU A 157 8.48 -9.46 -12.03
N VAL A 158 7.46 -8.91 -11.37
CA VAL A 158 6.09 -8.87 -11.89
C VAL A 158 5.97 -7.90 -13.08
N PHE A 159 6.44 -6.66 -12.94
CA PHE A 159 6.16 -5.60 -13.93
C PHE A 159 7.22 -5.49 -15.03
N PHE A 160 8.47 -5.87 -14.77
CA PHE A 160 9.57 -5.66 -15.72
C PHE A 160 10.14 -6.96 -16.29
N ASN A 161 10.20 -8.03 -15.50
CA ASN A 161 10.75 -9.32 -15.97
C ASN A 161 9.68 -10.28 -16.49
N GLY A 162 8.40 -9.88 -16.50
CA GLY A 162 7.29 -10.70 -17.00
C GLY A 162 6.99 -11.94 -16.15
N ARG A 163 7.46 -12.01 -14.90
CA ARG A 163 7.23 -13.13 -13.97
C ARG A 163 5.99 -12.91 -13.11
N TYR A 164 4.89 -12.46 -13.72
CA TYR A 164 3.60 -12.32 -13.05
C TYR A 164 2.89 -13.67 -12.90
N PRO A 165 2.04 -13.85 -11.87
CA PRO A 165 1.20 -15.03 -11.72
C PRO A 165 0.26 -15.17 -12.92
N LYS A 166 0.25 -16.35 -13.56
CA LYS A 166 -0.66 -16.64 -14.67
C LYS A 166 -2.11 -16.76 -14.19
N THR A 167 -2.31 -17.31 -13.00
CA THR A 167 -3.60 -17.36 -12.32
C THR A 167 -3.46 -16.91 -10.86
N VAL A 168 -4.45 -16.16 -10.39
CA VAL A 168 -4.60 -15.73 -9.01
C VAL A 168 -5.85 -16.40 -8.47
N HIS A 169 -5.73 -17.07 -7.33
CA HIS A 169 -6.83 -17.77 -6.67
C HIS A 169 -7.29 -16.94 -5.49
N ILE A 170 -8.60 -16.65 -5.45
CA ILE A 170 -9.21 -15.84 -4.39
C ILE A 170 -10.37 -16.64 -3.81
N HIS A 171 -10.21 -17.10 -2.57
CA HIS A 171 -11.30 -17.65 -1.79
C HIS A 171 -12.03 -16.50 -1.09
N CYS A 172 -13.36 -16.48 -1.19
CA CYS A 172 -14.20 -15.40 -0.69
C CYS A 172 -15.25 -15.94 0.28
N ARG A 173 -15.37 -15.30 1.44
CA ARG A 173 -16.45 -15.51 2.41
C ARG A 173 -17.10 -14.17 2.76
N GLN A 174 -18.38 -14.20 3.08
CA GLN A 174 -19.14 -13.02 3.50
C GLN A 174 -19.64 -13.27 4.93
N TYR A 175 -19.47 -12.27 5.78
CA TYR A 175 -20.03 -12.21 7.12
C TYR A 175 -21.01 -11.05 7.19
N SER A 176 -22.20 -11.28 7.74
CA SER A 176 -23.09 -10.18 8.07
C SER A 176 -22.58 -9.49 9.34
N VAL A 177 -22.54 -8.16 9.38
CA VAL A 177 -22.01 -7.43 10.54
C VAL A 177 -22.68 -7.81 11.86
N PRO A 178 -24.01 -8.02 11.95
CA PRO A 178 -24.66 -8.45 13.19
C PRO A 178 -24.23 -9.85 13.68
N GLU A 179 -23.62 -10.68 12.83
CA GLU A 179 -23.11 -12.01 13.17
C GLU A 179 -21.65 -11.97 13.65
N ILE A 180 -20.97 -10.82 13.49
CA ILE A 180 -19.58 -10.67 13.89
C ILE A 180 -19.51 -10.43 15.41
N PRO A 181 -18.71 -11.21 16.15
CA PRO A 181 -18.58 -11.03 17.59
C PRO A 181 -18.20 -9.60 17.97
N GLY A 182 -18.95 -9.01 18.91
CA GLY A 182 -18.79 -7.61 19.31
C GLY A 182 -19.55 -6.60 18.45
N PHE A 183 -20.28 -7.02 17.42
CA PHE A 183 -21.25 -6.22 16.66
C PHE A 183 -22.68 -6.76 16.76
N GLU A 184 -22.88 -7.80 17.56
CA GLU A 184 -24.19 -8.38 17.84
C GLU A 184 -25.13 -7.35 18.48
N PRO A 185 -26.44 -7.41 18.22
CA PRO A 185 -27.40 -6.40 18.70
C PRO A 185 -27.38 -6.18 20.23
N ASP A 186 -27.09 -7.21 21.01
CA ASP A 186 -26.94 -7.20 22.46
C ASP A 186 -25.61 -6.60 22.94
N MET A 187 -24.56 -6.69 22.12
CA MET A 187 -23.23 -6.18 22.42
C MET A 187 -23.03 -4.70 22.08
N ILE A 188 -23.83 -4.11 21.16
CA ILE A 188 -23.64 -2.74 20.66
C ILE A 188 -23.60 -1.68 21.78
N ASN A 189 -24.35 -1.88 22.86
CA ASN A 189 -24.44 -0.94 23.99
C ASN A 189 -23.34 -1.13 25.04
N GLN A 190 -22.51 -2.16 24.92
CA GLN A 190 -21.43 -2.44 25.87
C GLN A 190 -20.19 -1.55 25.59
N PRO A 191 -19.30 -1.37 26.59
CA PRO A 191 -18.05 -0.64 26.40
C PRO A 191 -17.23 -1.20 25.23
N GLU A 192 -16.54 -0.32 24.50
CA GLU A 192 -15.73 -0.71 23.33
C GLU A 192 -14.71 -1.81 23.68
N GLU A 193 -14.14 -1.77 24.88
CA GLU A 193 -13.14 -2.73 25.34
C GLU A 193 -13.68 -4.16 25.45
N ASP A 194 -14.94 -4.31 25.88
CA ASP A 194 -15.57 -5.62 26.06
C ASP A 194 -16.04 -6.20 24.73
N ARG A 195 -16.46 -5.34 23.79
CA ARG A 195 -16.78 -5.72 22.41
C ARG A 195 -15.54 -6.15 21.62
N LYS A 196 -14.39 -5.54 21.91
CA LYS A 196 -13.15 -5.78 21.17
C LYS A 196 -12.51 -7.15 21.49
N LYS A 197 -12.59 -7.62 22.75
CA LYS A 197 -12.04 -8.93 23.14
C LYS A 197 -12.56 -10.11 22.30
N PRO A 198 -13.88 -10.34 22.16
CA PRO A 198 -14.40 -11.43 21.33
C PRO A 198 -14.10 -11.22 19.84
N PHE A 199 -14.10 -9.97 19.37
CA PHE A 199 -13.70 -9.62 18.01
C PHE A 199 -12.25 -9.99 17.70
N ASP A 200 -11.32 -9.70 18.62
CA ASP A 200 -9.90 -10.05 18.49
C ASP A 200 -9.69 -11.55 18.37
N THR A 201 -10.41 -12.34 19.18
CA THR A 201 -10.37 -13.80 19.13
C THR A 201 -10.92 -14.33 17.81
N TRP A 202 -12.09 -13.86 17.38
CA TRP A 202 -12.70 -14.22 16.11
C TRP A 202 -11.78 -13.94 14.91
N LEU A 203 -11.14 -12.76 14.90
CA LEU A 203 -10.23 -12.39 13.82
C LEU A 203 -9.00 -13.30 13.76
N ARG A 204 -8.49 -13.74 14.91
CA ARG A 204 -7.38 -14.72 14.96
C ARG A 204 -7.82 -16.09 14.42
N THR A 205 -9.02 -16.55 14.76
CA THR A 205 -9.57 -17.79 14.20
C THR A 205 -9.66 -17.73 12.67
N ILE A 206 -10.14 -16.62 12.11
CA ILE A 206 -10.15 -16.41 10.65
C ILE A 206 -8.74 -16.53 10.07
N TRP A 207 -7.72 -15.96 10.72
CA TRP A 207 -6.35 -16.04 10.23
C TRP A 207 -5.76 -17.45 10.24
N LEU A 208 -6.12 -18.28 11.23
CA LEU A 208 -5.73 -19.69 11.26
C LEU A 208 -6.42 -20.49 10.14
N GLU A 209 -7.68 -20.19 9.86
CA GLU A 209 -8.39 -20.79 8.71
C GLU A 209 -7.76 -20.38 7.38
N LYS A 210 -7.40 -19.10 7.22
CA LYS A 210 -6.66 -18.61 6.05
C LYS A 210 -5.34 -19.35 5.86
N ASP A 211 -4.61 -19.55 6.94
CA ASP A 211 -3.35 -20.28 6.93
C ASP A 211 -3.54 -21.72 6.43
N THR A 212 -4.60 -22.37 6.89
CA THR A 212 -4.98 -23.72 6.45
C THR A 212 -5.31 -23.75 4.95
N TYR A 213 -6.05 -22.76 4.45
CA TYR A 213 -6.35 -22.65 3.01
C TYR A 213 -5.09 -22.43 2.18
N LEU A 214 -4.15 -21.61 2.66
CA LEU A 214 -2.88 -21.34 1.99
C LEU A 214 -1.96 -22.56 1.98
N ALA A 215 -1.82 -23.24 3.12
CA ALA A 215 -1.04 -24.47 3.22
C ALA A 215 -1.52 -25.51 2.19
N ARG A 216 -2.83 -25.77 2.19
CA ARG A 216 -3.46 -26.66 1.21
C ARG A 216 -3.25 -26.17 -0.22
N PHE A 217 -3.40 -24.87 -0.46
CA PHE A 217 -3.27 -24.29 -1.80
C PHE A 217 -1.85 -24.44 -2.33
N TYR A 218 -0.81 -24.26 -1.51
CA TYR A 218 0.55 -24.42 -1.97
C TYR A 218 0.89 -25.86 -2.34
N GLU A 219 0.30 -26.83 -1.64
CA GLU A 219 0.48 -28.26 -1.94
C GLU A 219 -0.35 -28.73 -3.14
N THR A 220 -1.62 -28.32 -3.22
CA THR A 220 -2.62 -28.92 -4.14
C THR A 220 -3.13 -27.97 -5.22
N LYS A 221 -2.81 -26.68 -5.13
CA LYS A 221 -3.37 -25.59 -5.96
C LYS A 221 -4.89 -25.42 -5.84
N LYS A 222 -5.52 -26.05 -4.84
CA LYS A 222 -6.93 -25.85 -4.46
C LYS A 222 -7.02 -25.35 -3.01
N MET A 223 -7.77 -24.28 -2.77
CA MET A 223 -7.97 -23.71 -1.43
C MET A 223 -9.00 -24.50 -0.58
N THR A 224 -9.93 -25.20 -1.22
CA THR A 224 -11.01 -25.95 -0.55
C THR A 224 -10.96 -27.44 -0.91
N SER A 225 -11.52 -28.29 -0.03
CA SER A 225 -11.68 -29.73 -0.27
C SER A 225 -12.89 -30.09 -1.13
N ASN A 226 -13.88 -29.21 -1.18
CA ASN A 226 -15.14 -29.51 -1.82
C ASN A 226 -15.10 -29.13 -3.30
N GLU A 227 -15.17 -30.12 -4.20
CA GLU A 227 -15.10 -29.91 -5.66
C GLU A 227 -16.32 -29.14 -6.20
N GLU A 228 -17.48 -29.21 -5.53
CA GLU A 228 -18.66 -28.39 -5.87
C GLU A 228 -18.44 -26.89 -5.66
N LYS A 229 -17.40 -26.51 -4.91
CA LYS A 229 -16.97 -25.12 -4.72
C LYS A 229 -15.76 -24.76 -5.57
N ASP A 230 -15.44 -25.53 -6.62
CA ASP A 230 -14.40 -25.13 -7.57
C ASP A 230 -14.78 -23.75 -8.17
N GLY A 231 -13.89 -22.79 -7.94
CA GLY A 231 -14.14 -21.39 -8.26
C GLY A 231 -14.31 -21.17 -9.76
N LYS A 232 -15.13 -20.18 -10.14
CA LYS A 232 -15.28 -19.77 -11.53
C LYS A 232 -14.00 -19.08 -12.00
N LEU A 233 -13.38 -19.59 -13.07
CA LEU A 233 -12.30 -18.88 -13.74
C LEU A 233 -12.86 -17.61 -14.39
N VAL A 234 -12.31 -16.46 -13.99
CA VAL A 234 -12.66 -15.16 -14.55
C VAL A 234 -11.47 -14.66 -15.37
N PRO A 235 -11.58 -14.63 -16.72
CA PRO A 235 -10.51 -14.08 -17.54
C PRO A 235 -10.48 -12.55 -17.40
N LEU A 236 -9.27 -12.00 -17.21
CA LEU A 236 -9.03 -10.55 -17.23
C LEU A 236 -8.81 -10.11 -18.67
N ILE A 237 -9.89 -9.68 -19.33
CA ILE A 237 -9.86 -9.20 -20.72
C ILE A 237 -10.10 -7.70 -20.70
N PRO A 238 -9.13 -6.86 -21.11
CA PRO A 238 -9.32 -5.42 -21.20
C PRO A 238 -10.50 -5.07 -22.11
N ARG A 239 -11.36 -4.16 -21.65
CA ARG A 239 -12.49 -3.61 -22.40
C ARG A 239 -12.01 -2.43 -23.25
N SER A 240 -12.79 -2.08 -24.28
CA SER A 240 -12.53 -0.89 -25.10
C SER A 240 -12.43 0.40 -24.28
N GLU A 241 -13.21 0.50 -23.19
CA GLU A 241 -13.15 1.61 -22.25
C GLU A 241 -11.79 1.74 -21.57
N ASP A 242 -11.14 0.63 -21.20
CA ASP A 242 -9.84 0.67 -20.53
C ASP A 242 -8.75 1.20 -21.48
N PHE A 243 -8.82 0.85 -22.76
CA PHE A 243 -7.94 1.42 -23.79
C PHE A 243 -8.17 2.92 -23.98
N LEU A 244 -9.44 3.35 -23.94
CA LEU A 244 -9.77 4.77 -24.01
C LEU A 244 -9.21 5.53 -22.80
N TYR A 245 -9.38 5.00 -21.58
CA TYR A 245 -8.81 5.62 -20.37
C TYR A 245 -7.28 5.69 -20.44
N LEU A 246 -6.62 4.60 -20.85
CA LEU A 246 -5.16 4.60 -21.02
C LEU A 246 -4.72 5.65 -22.04
N PHE A 247 -5.38 5.72 -23.19
CA PHE A 247 -5.11 6.73 -24.21
C PHE A 247 -5.29 8.15 -23.67
N MET A 248 -6.38 8.42 -22.94
CA MET A 248 -6.65 9.74 -22.35
C MET A 248 -5.60 10.13 -21.31
N VAL A 249 -5.12 9.19 -20.49
CA VAL A 249 -4.03 9.44 -19.54
C VAL A 249 -2.72 9.74 -20.26
N LEU A 250 -2.37 8.95 -21.28
CA LEU A 250 -1.17 9.15 -22.08
C LEU A 250 -1.21 10.49 -22.84
N LEU A 251 -2.35 10.82 -23.44
CA LEU A 251 -2.57 12.09 -24.13
C LEU A 251 -2.51 13.27 -23.16
N GLY A 252 -3.19 13.16 -22.02
CA GLY A 252 -3.13 14.16 -20.95
C GLY A 252 -1.68 14.38 -20.49
N GLY A 253 -0.94 13.30 -20.24
CA GLY A 253 0.48 13.36 -19.92
C GLY A 253 1.31 14.04 -21.02
N TYR A 254 1.09 13.67 -22.28
CA TYR A 254 1.77 14.26 -23.43
C TYR A 254 1.52 15.77 -23.58
N LEU A 255 0.30 16.23 -23.34
CA LEU A 255 -0.07 17.65 -23.45
C LEU A 255 0.39 18.46 -22.24
N ILE A 256 0.28 17.90 -21.04
CA ILE A 256 0.50 18.61 -19.78
C ILE A 256 1.97 18.62 -19.37
N LEU A 257 2.69 17.50 -19.54
CA LEU A 257 4.07 17.35 -19.09
C LEU A 257 5.02 18.42 -19.69
N PRO A 258 4.98 18.77 -20.99
CA PRO A 258 5.83 19.81 -21.54
C PRO A 258 5.58 21.19 -20.93
N VAL A 259 4.33 21.48 -20.53
CA VAL A 259 3.98 22.75 -19.86
C VAL A 259 4.65 22.81 -18.50
N TYR A 260 4.52 21.77 -17.68
CA TYR A 260 5.16 21.72 -16.36
C TYR A 260 6.68 21.72 -16.44
N VAL A 261 7.27 20.99 -17.40
CA VAL A 261 8.72 21.00 -17.63
C VAL A 261 9.20 22.39 -18.04
N ARG A 262 8.48 23.09 -18.92
CA ARG A 262 8.82 24.48 -19.30
C ARG A 262 8.68 25.43 -18.11
N LEU A 263 7.62 25.33 -17.31
CA LEU A 263 7.43 26.17 -16.13
C LEU A 263 8.55 25.93 -15.10
N ALA A 264 8.90 24.68 -14.83
CA ALA A 264 10.00 24.33 -13.93
C ALA A 264 11.34 24.87 -14.47
N TYR A 265 11.60 24.71 -15.77
CA TYR A 265 12.79 25.27 -16.42
C TYR A 265 12.86 26.79 -16.25
N TRP A 266 11.78 27.52 -16.53
CA TRP A 266 11.74 28.99 -16.39
C TRP A 266 11.89 29.44 -14.94
N ALA A 267 11.32 28.71 -13.98
CA ALA A 267 11.48 29.01 -12.56
C ALA A 267 12.94 28.84 -12.11
N VAL A 268 13.60 27.74 -12.49
CA VAL A 268 15.02 27.52 -12.20
C VAL A 268 15.88 28.58 -12.89
N TYR A 269 15.60 28.88 -14.16
CA TYR A 269 16.29 29.92 -14.92
C TYR A 269 16.18 31.29 -14.23
N ALA A 270 14.99 31.68 -13.79
CA ALA A 270 14.77 32.95 -13.10
C ALA A 270 15.55 33.04 -11.78
N VAL A 271 15.59 31.97 -10.98
CA VAL A 271 16.39 31.93 -9.74
C VAL A 271 17.87 32.08 -10.06
N LEU A 272 18.40 31.30 -11.02
CA LEU A 272 19.79 31.41 -11.45
C LEU A 272 20.12 32.80 -11.99
N TYR A 273 19.19 33.41 -12.71
CA TYR A 273 19.35 34.76 -13.25
C TYR A 273 19.40 35.83 -12.14
N VAL A 274 18.55 35.72 -11.12
CA VAL A 274 18.59 36.60 -9.93
C VAL A 274 19.91 36.43 -9.18
N VAL A 275 20.37 35.19 -8.97
CA VAL A 275 21.66 34.91 -8.32
C VAL A 275 22.81 35.49 -9.14
N TYR A 276 22.81 35.28 -10.46
CA TYR A 276 23.80 35.86 -11.36
C TYR A 276 23.83 37.39 -11.26
N TRP A 277 22.66 38.04 -11.27
CA TRP A 277 22.56 39.49 -11.12
C TRP A 277 23.03 39.99 -9.76
N ALA A 278 22.62 39.33 -8.67
CA ALA A 278 23.07 39.67 -7.33
C ALA A 278 24.59 39.58 -7.20
N LEU A 279 25.19 38.49 -7.70
CA LEU A 279 26.64 38.32 -7.76
C LEU A 279 27.29 39.42 -8.60
N TRP A 280 26.75 39.72 -9.79
CA TRP A 280 27.27 40.78 -10.65
C TRP A 280 27.26 42.15 -9.97
N VAL A 281 26.18 42.48 -9.23
CA VAL A 281 26.09 43.72 -8.44
C VAL A 281 27.15 43.73 -7.33
N VAL A 282 27.27 42.63 -6.56
CA VAL A 282 28.29 42.51 -5.51
C VAL A 282 29.69 42.70 -6.09
N PHE A 283 30.02 42.04 -7.20
CA PHE A 283 31.33 42.17 -7.83
C PHE A 283 31.62 43.59 -8.32
N LYS A 284 30.61 44.29 -8.86
CA LYS A 284 30.75 45.70 -9.23
C LYS A 284 30.96 46.62 -8.03
N VAL A 285 30.18 46.44 -6.95
CA VAL A 285 30.25 47.29 -5.76
C VAL A 285 31.56 47.08 -4.99
N VAL A 286 32.02 45.84 -4.87
CA VAL A 286 33.28 45.51 -4.18
C VAL A 286 34.52 45.80 -5.05
N GLY A 287 34.34 46.24 -6.30
CA GLY A 287 35.45 46.64 -7.18
C GLY A 287 36.28 45.47 -7.72
N PHE A 288 35.77 44.24 -7.65
CA PHE A 288 36.42 43.09 -8.29
C PHE A 288 36.28 43.22 -9.81
N SER A 289 37.35 43.66 -10.46
CA SER A 289 37.43 43.62 -11.93
C SER A 289 37.32 42.18 -12.43
N ARG A 290 36.77 41.96 -13.64
CA ARG A 290 36.74 40.62 -14.25
C ARG A 290 38.14 40.00 -14.33
N LEU A 291 39.19 40.81 -14.40
CA LEU A 291 40.59 40.40 -14.45
C LEU A 291 41.08 39.79 -13.13
N THR A 292 40.68 40.31 -11.97
CA THR A 292 41.11 39.77 -10.67
C THR A 292 40.52 38.38 -10.39
N LEU A 293 39.32 38.10 -10.88
CA LEU A 293 38.71 36.75 -10.82
C LEU A 293 39.43 35.75 -11.73
N TRP A 294 39.77 36.14 -12.96
CA TRP A 294 40.55 35.26 -13.85
C TRP A 294 41.95 34.98 -13.31
N ILE A 295 42.60 35.99 -12.71
CA ILE A 295 43.89 35.80 -12.04
C ILE A 295 43.74 34.84 -10.85
N ALA A 296 42.72 35.02 -9.99
CA ALA A 296 42.48 34.12 -8.87
C ALA A 296 42.16 32.68 -9.32
N ALA A 297 41.35 32.51 -10.36
CA ALA A 297 41.01 31.20 -10.91
C ALA A 297 42.23 30.50 -11.55
N LEU A 298 43.07 31.23 -12.30
CA LEU A 298 44.30 30.71 -12.87
C LEU A 298 45.33 30.33 -11.79
N LEU A 299 45.47 31.14 -10.75
CA LEU A 299 46.33 30.83 -9.60
C LEU A 299 45.83 29.61 -8.81
N PHE A 300 44.51 29.46 -8.65
CA PHE A 300 43.91 28.30 -8.01
C PHE A 300 44.13 27.01 -8.83
N LEU A 301 43.95 27.07 -10.15
CA LEU A 301 44.20 25.95 -11.04
C LEU A 301 45.70 25.58 -11.09
N ASP A 302 46.60 26.55 -11.15
CA ASP A 302 48.05 26.30 -11.06
C ASP A 302 48.44 25.69 -9.70
N GLY A 303 47.82 26.14 -8.61
CA GLY A 303 47.97 25.53 -7.28
C GLY A 303 47.54 24.07 -7.23
N LEU A 304 46.41 23.71 -7.86
CA LEU A 304 45.95 22.32 -7.99
C LEU A 304 46.90 21.46 -8.83
N VAL A 305 47.45 22.01 -9.92
CA VAL A 305 48.42 21.32 -10.78
C VAL A 305 49.75 21.09 -10.06
N ARG A 306 50.26 22.09 -9.33
CA ARG A 306 51.47 21.95 -8.50
C ARG A 306 51.25 21.00 -7.32
N GLY A 307 50.07 21.01 -6.71
CA GLY A 307 49.68 20.06 -5.65
C GLY A 307 49.67 18.61 -6.14
N LYS A 308 49.12 18.37 -7.35
CA LYS A 308 49.17 17.05 -7.99
C LYS A 308 50.61 16.61 -8.30
N ARG A 309 51.47 17.49 -8.83
CA ARG A 309 52.89 17.17 -9.10
C ARG A 309 53.68 16.86 -7.83
N LYS A 310 53.45 17.60 -6.72
CA LYS A 310 54.08 17.29 -5.43
C LYS A 310 53.64 15.92 -4.92
N ALA A 311 52.36 15.57 -5.02
CA ALA A 311 51.86 14.25 -4.62
C ALA A 311 52.45 13.08 -5.45
N THR A 312 52.85 13.32 -6.71
CA THR A 312 53.50 12.30 -7.55
C THR A 312 54.99 12.13 -7.23
N VAL A 313 55.67 13.17 -6.73
CA VAL A 313 57.09 13.13 -6.39
C VAL A 313 57.33 12.51 -5.00
N THR A 314 56.36 12.55 -4.08
CA THR A 314 56.46 11.89 -2.77
C THR A 314 56.14 10.37 -2.78
N GLN A 315 55.75 9.82 -3.93
CA GLN A 315 55.44 8.39 -4.12
C GLN A 315 56.48 7.63 -4.98
N ALA A 316 57.61 8.28 -5.30
CA ALA A 316 58.78 7.66 -5.95
C ALA A 316 59.96 7.70 -4.98
#